data_AF-A0A942GWH2-F1
#
_entry.id   AF-A0A942GWH2-F1
#
_cell.length_a   1.000
_cell.length_b   1.000
_cell.length_c   1.000
_cell.angle_alpha   90.00
_cell.angle_beta   90.00
_cell.angle_gamma   90.00
#
_symmetry.space_group_name_H-M   'P 1'
#
loop_
_entity.id
_entity.type
_entity.pdbx_description
1 polymer ?
#
loop_
_entity_poly.entity_id
_entity_poly.type
_entity_poly.pdbx_seq_one_letter_code
_entity_poly.pdbx_strand_id
1 'polypeptide(L)'
;MLNELPSWWPADFVGLSGGKMYFEPSAGGRLYEENGEGGHLLWSTVVMIAPGSHIDMVGPVTPAFGGPNLNFIRMSIEAAGETTKFRLTNSILGHFDGHERVTMGWNYLFGSLKAYCEAA
;
A
#
# COMPACT_ATOMS: atom_id res chain seq x y z
N MET A 1 -3.41 14.70 3.30
CA MET A 1 -2.10 15.21 2.81
C MET A 1 -1.05 14.12 2.91
N LEU A 2 0.02 14.17 2.11
CA LEU A 2 1.01 13.08 1.91
C LEU A 2 1.72 12.53 3.16
N ASN A 3 1.60 13.21 4.29
CA ASN A 3 2.20 12.84 5.57
C ASN A 3 1.21 12.20 6.55
N GLU A 4 0.01 11.85 6.11
CA GLU A 4 -1.02 11.24 6.97
C GLU A 4 -1.00 9.71 6.93
N LEU A 5 -0.12 9.08 6.15
CA LEU A 5 -0.02 7.61 6.11
C LEU A 5 0.11 7.00 7.52
N PRO A 6 1.02 7.50 8.39
CA PRO A 6 1.13 7.01 9.76
C PRO A 6 -0.13 7.21 10.62
N SER A 7 -1.06 8.09 10.22
CA SER A 7 -2.27 8.41 10.98
C SER A 7 -3.40 7.40 10.77
N TRP A 8 -3.43 6.70 9.64
CA TRP A 8 -4.50 5.74 9.32
C TRP A 8 -3.99 4.33 9.04
N TRP A 9 -2.70 4.16 8.75
CA TRP A 9 -2.12 2.84 8.54
C TRP A 9 -2.03 2.09 9.86
N PRO A 10 -2.64 0.89 10.00
CA PRO A 10 -2.65 0.17 11.27
C PRO A 10 -1.24 -0.20 11.74
N ALA A 11 -0.97 0.02 13.03
CA ALA A 11 0.34 -0.28 13.62
C ALA A 11 0.67 -1.78 13.69
N ASP A 12 -0.33 -2.65 13.56
CA ASP A 12 -0.17 -4.10 13.43
C ASP A 12 -0.02 -4.56 11.97
N PHE A 13 -0.06 -3.62 11.01
CA PHE A 13 0.09 -3.85 9.59
C PHE A 13 1.39 -3.24 9.03
N VAL A 14 2.44 -3.24 9.84
CA VAL A 14 3.82 -2.90 9.49
C VAL A 14 4.73 -4.12 9.70
N GLY A 15 5.74 -4.28 8.85
CA GLY A 15 6.68 -5.40 8.89
C GLY A 15 7.84 -5.22 9.87
N LEU A 16 8.25 -3.97 10.12
CA LEU A 16 9.30 -3.63 11.07
C LEU A 16 8.71 -3.39 12.46
N SER A 17 9.35 -3.94 13.49
CA SER A 17 9.01 -3.60 14.87
C SER A 17 9.25 -2.11 15.10
N GLY A 18 8.22 -1.39 15.59
CA GLY A 18 8.25 0.06 15.74
C GLY A 18 8.26 0.85 14.42
N GLY A 19 8.01 0.18 13.29
CA GLY A 19 8.00 0.77 11.96
C GLY A 19 6.86 1.76 11.73
N LYS A 20 7.12 2.76 10.91
CA LYS A 20 6.12 3.70 10.38
C LYS A 20 6.17 3.69 8.86
N MET A 21 5.01 3.82 8.24
CA MET A 21 4.88 3.86 6.79
C MET A 21 5.11 5.26 6.21
N TYR A 22 5.81 5.31 5.09
CA TYR A 22 6.12 6.52 4.34
C TYR A 22 5.80 6.31 2.85
N PHE A 23 5.36 7.38 2.19
CA PHE A 23 5.01 7.36 0.78
C PHE A 23 5.54 8.60 0.05
N GLU A 24 6.25 8.39 -1.06
CA GLU A 24 6.77 9.45 -1.91
C GLU A 24 5.99 9.47 -3.25
N PRO A 25 5.09 10.45 -3.46
CA PRO A 25 4.13 10.45 -4.56
C PRO A 25 4.73 11.03 -5.84
N SER A 26 5.77 10.40 -6.35
CA SER A 26 6.40 10.78 -7.62
C SER A 26 6.90 9.54 -8.34
N ALA A 27 7.04 9.59 -9.66
CA ALA A 27 7.65 8.48 -10.39
C ALA A 27 9.06 8.19 -9.84
N GLY A 28 9.33 6.93 -9.49
CA GLY A 28 10.55 6.51 -8.78
C GLY A 28 10.49 6.66 -7.25
N GLY A 29 9.46 7.32 -6.70
CA GLY A 29 9.22 7.40 -5.27
C GLY A 29 8.81 6.06 -4.66
N ARG A 30 8.89 5.94 -3.34
CA ARG A 30 8.79 4.68 -2.61
C ARG A 30 7.57 4.63 -1.68
N LEU A 31 7.03 3.44 -1.48
CA LEU A 31 6.24 3.04 -0.32
C LEU A 31 7.13 2.17 0.56
N TYR A 32 7.43 2.62 1.77
CA TYR A 32 8.42 1.97 2.64
C TYR A 32 8.12 2.17 4.12
N GLU A 33 8.80 1.39 4.96
CA GLU A 33 8.82 1.56 6.41
C GLU A 33 10.18 2.03 6.91
N GLU A 34 10.18 2.78 8.01
CA GLU A 34 11.36 3.05 8.83
C GLU A 34 11.03 2.93 10.32
N ASN A 35 11.98 2.45 11.12
CA ASN A 35 11.83 2.33 12.58
C ASN A 35 12.68 3.32 13.39
N GLY A 36 13.41 4.23 12.73
CA GLY A 36 14.29 5.20 13.40
C GLY A 36 15.60 4.64 13.96
N GLU A 37 15.81 3.32 13.89
CA GLU A 37 17.04 2.63 14.32
C GLU A 37 17.89 2.17 13.11
N GLY A 38 17.67 2.79 11.94
CA GLY A 38 18.31 2.41 10.68
C GLY A 38 17.68 1.19 10.00
N GLY A 39 16.55 0.68 10.50
CA GLY A 39 15.75 -0.33 9.82
C GLY A 39 14.92 0.29 8.72
N HIS A 40 15.00 -0.28 7.50
CA HIS A 40 14.21 0.14 6.35
C HIS A 40 13.63 -1.09 5.64
N LEU A 41 12.37 -0.99 5.22
CA LEU A 41 11.70 -2.01 4.42
C LEU A 41 11.00 -1.37 3.23
N LEU A 42 11.44 -1.69 2.02
CA LEU A 42 10.81 -1.22 0.79
C LEU A 42 9.67 -2.17 0.40
N TRP A 43 8.44 -1.65 0.32
CA TRP A 43 7.29 -2.41 -0.16
C TRP A 43 7.08 -2.28 -1.66
N SER A 44 7.21 -1.07 -2.21
CA SER A 44 7.09 -0.84 -3.65
C SER A 44 7.65 0.51 -4.08
N THR A 45 7.88 0.65 -5.38
CA THR A 45 8.27 1.88 -6.07
C THR A 45 7.13 2.32 -6.97
N VAL A 46 6.82 3.61 -6.97
CA VAL A 46 5.85 4.28 -7.84
C VAL A 46 6.37 4.28 -9.27
N VAL A 47 5.58 3.70 -10.16
CA VAL A 47 5.84 3.64 -11.61
C VAL A 47 5.12 4.78 -12.33
N MET A 48 3.89 5.08 -11.92
CA MET A 48 3.06 6.11 -12.54
C MET A 48 2.16 6.77 -11.50
N ILE A 49 1.94 8.07 -11.65
CA ILE A 49 0.86 8.81 -10.98
C ILE A 49 0.08 9.58 -12.03
N ALA A 50 -1.23 9.35 -12.05
CA ALA A 50 -2.20 10.18 -12.74
C ALA A 50 -3.04 10.92 -11.68
N PRO A 51 -2.73 12.19 -11.39
CA PRO A 51 -3.39 12.94 -10.32
C PRO A 51 -4.92 12.92 -10.45
N GLY A 52 -5.61 12.66 -9.33
CA GLY A 52 -7.08 12.56 -9.30
C GLY A 52 -7.66 11.29 -9.94
N SER A 53 -6.81 10.34 -10.36
CA SER A 53 -7.25 9.11 -11.01
C SER A 53 -6.62 7.86 -10.41
N HIS A 54 -5.32 7.66 -10.55
CA HIS A 54 -4.68 6.41 -10.10
C HIS A 54 -3.18 6.53 -9.87
N ILE A 55 -2.64 5.55 -9.15
CA ILE A 55 -1.22 5.33 -8.91
C ILE A 55 -0.91 3.87 -9.23
N ASP A 56 0.19 3.65 -9.93
CA ASP A 56 0.76 2.33 -10.18
C ASP A 56 2.08 2.18 -9.43
N MET A 57 2.26 1.04 -8.77
CA MET A 57 3.46 0.70 -8.02
C MET A 57 3.90 -0.72 -8.33
N VAL A 58 5.20 -0.97 -8.22
CA VAL A 58 5.80 -2.30 -8.37
C VAL A 58 6.71 -2.60 -7.18
N GLY A 59 6.63 -3.79 -6.61
CA GLY A 59 7.33 -4.10 -5.37
C GLY A 59 7.68 -5.58 -5.19
N PRO A 60 8.92 -5.91 -4.81
CA PRO A 60 9.29 -7.30 -4.52
C PRO A 60 8.69 -7.75 -3.19
N VAL A 61 8.23 -9.00 -3.14
CA VAL A 61 7.90 -9.67 -1.89
C VAL A 61 8.99 -10.70 -1.62
N THR A 62 9.67 -10.55 -0.49
CA THR A 62 10.74 -11.47 -0.08
C THR A 62 10.15 -12.74 0.57
N PRO A 63 10.92 -13.83 0.71
CA PRO A 63 10.46 -15.04 1.38
C PRO A 63 9.93 -14.81 2.80
N ALA A 64 10.47 -13.81 3.53
CA ALA A 64 9.98 -13.44 4.86
C ALA A 64 8.50 -13.02 4.88
N PHE A 65 7.95 -12.60 3.73
CA PHE A 65 6.57 -12.16 3.55
C PHE A 65 5.76 -13.07 2.61
N GLY A 66 6.25 -14.29 2.35
CA GLY A 66 5.58 -15.27 1.48
C GLY A 66 5.90 -15.12 -0.01
N GLY A 67 7.01 -14.48 -0.37
CA GLY A 67 7.60 -14.53 -1.70
C GLY A 67 8.40 -15.82 -1.96
N PRO A 68 9.25 -15.85 -3.01
CA PRO A 68 9.62 -14.75 -3.88
C PRO A 68 8.60 -14.48 -4.99
N ASN A 69 8.12 -13.24 -5.07
CA ASN A 69 7.32 -12.75 -6.19
C ASN A 69 7.44 -11.23 -6.32
N LEU A 70 6.84 -10.67 -7.37
CA LEU A 70 6.77 -9.25 -7.66
C LEU A 70 5.30 -8.83 -7.75
N ASN A 71 4.91 -7.85 -6.95
CA ASN A 71 3.57 -7.27 -6.97
C ASN A 71 3.51 -6.08 -7.92
N PHE A 72 2.47 -6.02 -8.73
CA PHE A 72 2.06 -4.89 -9.54
C PHE A 72 0.73 -4.38 -8.98
N ILE A 73 0.77 -3.21 -8.36
CA ILE A 73 -0.36 -2.65 -7.62
C ILE A 73 -0.86 -1.42 -8.37
N ARG A 74 -2.15 -1.41 -8.69
CA ARG A 74 -2.86 -0.21 -9.15
C ARG A 74 -3.90 0.18 -8.11
N MET A 75 -3.85 1.42 -7.65
CA MET A 75 -4.86 2.03 -6.81
C MET A 75 -5.54 3.14 -7.61
N SER A 76 -6.83 3.02 -7.86
CA SER A 76 -7.61 3.97 -8.66
C SER A 76 -8.83 4.49 -7.90
N ILE A 77 -9.19 5.74 -8.15
CA ILE A 77 -10.39 6.38 -7.66
C ILE A 77 -11.28 6.82 -8.83
N GLU A 78 -12.58 6.72 -8.63
CA GLU A 78 -13.58 7.30 -9.53
C GLU A 78 -14.68 7.97 -8.70
N ALA A 79 -15.18 9.11 -9.19
CA ALA A 79 -16.33 9.77 -8.59
C ALA A 79 -17.59 8.92 -8.81
N ALA A 80 -18.40 8.76 -7.78
CA ALA A 80 -19.65 8.02 -7.79
C ALA A 80 -20.72 8.82 -7.04
N GLY A 81 -21.20 9.89 -7.69
CA GLY A 81 -22.12 10.85 -7.07
C GLY A 81 -21.44 11.59 -5.92
N GLU A 82 -22.04 11.51 -4.72
CA GLU A 82 -21.49 12.07 -3.48
C GLU A 82 -20.42 11.18 -2.84
N THR A 83 -20.11 10.03 -3.44
CA THR A 83 -19.12 9.08 -2.93
C THR A 83 -17.91 8.98 -3.85
N THR A 84 -16.79 8.51 -3.32
CA THR A 84 -15.64 8.10 -4.11
C THR A 84 -15.54 6.59 -4.07
N LYS A 85 -15.43 5.96 -5.23
CA LYS A 85 -15.16 4.53 -5.30
C LYS A 85 -13.66 4.32 -5.47
N PHE A 86 -13.09 3.63 -4.50
CA PHE A 86 -11.70 3.18 -4.53
C PHE A 86 -11.64 1.75 -5.06
N ARG A 87 -10.67 1.48 -5.93
CA ARG A 87 -10.36 0.14 -6.43
C ARG A 87 -8.87 -0.12 -6.32
N LEU A 88 -8.52 -1.23 -5.68
CA LEU A 88 -7.20 -1.81 -5.73
C LEU A 88 -7.19 -3.00 -6.69
N THR A 89 -6.18 -3.06 -7.55
CA THR A 89 -5.83 -4.24 -8.34
C THR A 89 -4.41 -4.65 -7.98
N ASN A 90 -4.23 -5.92 -7.62
CA ASN A 90 -2.91 -6.51 -7.39
C ASN A 90 -2.69 -7.66 -8.37
N SER A 91 -1.64 -7.57 -9.19
CA SER A 91 -1.19 -8.64 -10.07
C SER A 91 0.17 -9.14 -9.62
N ILE A 92 0.34 -10.45 -9.56
CA ILE A 92 1.53 -11.07 -8.96
C ILE A 92 2.27 -11.83 -10.04
N LEU A 93 3.57 -11.57 -10.16
CA LEU A 93 4.49 -12.33 -11.01
C LEU A 93 5.43 -13.16 -10.12
N GLY A 94 5.36 -14.49 -10.22
CA GLY A 94 6.20 -15.41 -9.44
C GLY A 94 5.38 -16.46 -8.70
N HIS A 95 6.01 -17.13 -7.73
CA HIS A 95 5.32 -18.13 -6.90
C HIS A 95 4.44 -17.43 -5.86
N PHE A 96 3.17 -17.81 -5.82
CA PHE A 96 2.21 -17.25 -4.89
C PHE A 96 1.04 -18.22 -4.68
N ASP A 97 0.79 -18.56 -3.43
CA ASP A 97 -0.22 -19.51 -2.98
C ASP A 97 -1.16 -18.91 -1.91
N GLY A 98 -1.19 -17.58 -1.78
CA GLY A 98 -1.85 -16.86 -0.67
C GLY A 98 -3.00 -15.92 -1.05
N HIS A 99 -3.77 -16.20 -2.11
CA HIS A 99 -4.79 -15.28 -2.64
C HIS A 99 -5.77 -14.75 -1.59
N GLU A 100 -6.31 -15.64 -0.74
CA GLU A 100 -7.24 -15.24 0.32
C GLU A 100 -6.57 -14.36 1.37
N ARG A 101 -5.37 -14.72 1.83
CA ARG A 101 -4.60 -13.95 2.83
C ARG A 101 -4.30 -12.53 2.34
N VAL A 102 -3.89 -12.39 1.08
CA VAL A 102 -3.63 -11.07 0.47
C VAL A 102 -4.90 -10.25 0.34
N THR A 103 -6.01 -10.88 -0.07
CA THR A 103 -7.31 -10.19 -0.17
C THR A 103 -7.78 -9.70 1.20
N MET A 104 -7.65 -10.53 2.25
CA MET A 104 -7.97 -10.15 3.62
C MET A 104 -7.09 -9.00 4.11
N GLY A 105 -5.78 -9.06 3.88
CA GLY A 105 -4.85 -8.00 4.26
C GLY A 105 -5.20 -6.65 3.62
N TRP A 106 -5.51 -6.65 2.31
CA TRP A 106 -5.95 -5.43 1.63
C TRP A 106 -7.28 -4.91 2.15
N ASN A 107 -8.26 -5.79 2.40
CA ASN A 107 -9.55 -5.38 2.95
C ASN A 107 -9.42 -4.78 4.35
N TYR A 108 -8.55 -5.35 5.20
CA TYR A 108 -8.25 -4.80 6.52
C TYR A 108 -7.64 -3.40 6.40
N LEU A 109 -6.56 -3.26 5.61
CA LEU A 109 -5.85 -1.99 5.45
C LEU A 109 -6.75 -0.87 4.90
N PHE A 110 -7.50 -1.15 3.83
CA PHE A 110 -8.37 -0.14 3.22
C PHE A 110 -9.69 0.07 3.98
N GLY A 111 -10.10 -0.88 4.82
CA GLY A 111 -11.13 -0.65 5.83
C GLY A 111 -10.73 0.47 6.79
N SER A 112 -9.48 0.46 7.26
CA SER A 112 -8.92 1.52 8.12
C SER A 112 -8.82 2.87 7.40
N LEU A 113 -8.39 2.89 6.14
CA LEU A 113 -8.39 4.12 5.34
C LEU A 113 -9.81 4.70 5.19
N LYS A 114 -10.80 3.85 4.89
CA LYS A 114 -12.20 4.29 4.77
C LYS A 114 -12.69 4.94 6.06
N ALA A 115 -12.46 4.28 7.20
CA ALA A 115 -12.86 4.81 8.51
C ALA A 115 -12.19 6.17 8.81
N TYR A 116 -10.90 6.32 8.48
CA TYR A 116 -10.20 7.59 8.63
C TYR A 116 -10.80 8.70 7.75
N CYS A 117 -11.09 8.42 6.48
CA CYS A 117 -11.68 9.40 5.56
C CYS A 117 -13.10 9.82 5.97
N GLU A 118 -13.88 8.94 6.60
CA GLU A 118 -15.27 9.22 7.02
C GLU A 118 -15.35 9.92 8.39
N ALA A 119 -14.25 9.94 9.14
CA ALA A 119 -14.16 10.65 10.42
C ALA A 119 -13.71 12.12 10.29
N ALA A 120 -13.31 12.54 9.09
CA ALA A 120 -12.76 13.86 8.78
C ALA A 120 -13.82 14.88 8.33
#